data_AF-A0A3D5JY85-F1
#
_entry.id   AF-A0A3D5JY85-F1
#
_cell.length_a   1.000
_cell.length_b   1.000
_cell.length_c   1.000
_cell.angle_alpha   90.00
_cell.angle_beta   90.00
_cell.angle_gamma   90.00
#
_symmetry.space_group_name_H-M   'P 1'
#
loop_
_entity.id
_entity.type
_entity.pdbx_description
1 polymer ?
#
loop_
_entity_poly.entity_id
_entity_poly.type
_entity_poly.pdbx_seq_one_letter_code
_entity_poly.pdbx_strand_id
1 'polypeptide(L)'
;MPKGWKKLPGVLHVHVHVHGGGQRANLHLVNYHARRGYAALSLNWGGRPMEGAKPGEANTDWGAVDPTQNNVRGYFNVEPGENFLDAQESPRNCNWFLLTLGCRRGLTFLEQQPEVDGDRLGICGHSMGGNLTMYVAGTDARVKVASPSVGGTGFRLDPYYHVPLQIRWVTGDRELFRRTMGYQF
;
A
#
# COMPACT_ATOMS: atom_id res chain seq x y z
N MET A 1 3.14 -20.63 -2.40
CA MET A 1 1.89 -21.41 -2.55
C MET A 1 2.03 -22.76 -1.86
N PRO A 2 0.97 -23.32 -1.26
CA PRO A 2 0.93 -24.74 -0.89
C PRO A 2 1.08 -25.64 -2.13
N LYS A 3 1.95 -26.64 -2.06
CA LYS A 3 2.26 -27.52 -3.20
C LYS A 3 1.04 -28.39 -3.54
N GLY A 4 0.65 -28.41 -4.83
CA GLY A 4 -0.41 -29.28 -5.36
C GLY A 4 -1.85 -28.74 -5.26
N TRP A 5 -2.05 -27.53 -4.70
CA TRP A 5 -3.37 -26.92 -4.59
C TRP A 5 -3.67 -26.05 -5.81
N LYS A 6 -4.94 -26.00 -6.23
CA LYS A 6 -5.42 -25.22 -7.39
C LYS A 6 -6.60 -24.33 -6.97
N LYS A 7 -6.83 -23.23 -7.72
CA LYS A 7 -7.92 -22.25 -7.47
C LYS A 7 -7.91 -21.70 -6.05
N LEU A 8 -6.71 -21.37 -5.56
CA LEU A 8 -6.53 -20.80 -4.24
C LEU A 8 -7.08 -19.37 -4.21
N PRO A 9 -7.83 -18.96 -3.18
CA PRO A 9 -8.07 -17.54 -2.94
C PRO A 9 -6.73 -16.81 -2.78
N GLY A 10 -6.56 -15.70 -3.51
CA GLY A 10 -5.41 -14.82 -3.39
C GLY A 10 -5.60 -13.83 -2.25
N VAL A 11 -4.58 -13.66 -1.41
CA VAL A 11 -4.55 -12.60 -0.40
C VAL A 11 -3.28 -11.80 -0.61
N LEU A 12 -3.46 -10.56 -1.04
CA LEU A 12 -2.40 -9.57 -1.00
C LEU A 12 -2.31 -9.01 0.41
N HIS A 13 -1.20 -9.25 1.08
CA HIS A 13 -0.91 -8.63 2.35
C HIS A 13 -0.07 -7.37 2.12
N VAL A 14 -0.62 -6.21 2.47
CA VAL A 14 0.14 -4.96 2.56
C VAL A 14 0.57 -4.80 4.02
N HIS A 15 1.63 -5.52 4.40
CA HIS A 15 2.08 -5.51 5.79
C HIS A 15 2.83 -4.22 6.12
N VAL A 16 2.47 -3.61 7.24
CA VAL A 16 3.28 -2.61 7.94
C VAL A 16 3.29 -3.04 9.39
N HIS A 17 4.48 -3.38 9.88
CA HIS A 17 4.65 -3.74 11.28
C HIS A 17 4.35 -2.52 12.16
N VAL A 18 3.79 -2.79 13.34
CA VAL A 18 3.04 -1.93 14.29
C VAL A 18 3.74 -0.63 14.73
N HIS A 19 4.96 -0.34 14.29
CA HIS A 19 5.68 0.87 14.68
C HIS A 19 6.42 1.46 13.49
N GLY A 20 5.72 2.24 12.64
CA GLY A 20 6.23 3.35 11.81
C GLY A 20 7.47 3.17 10.90
N GLY A 21 8.16 2.03 10.93
CA GLY A 21 9.49 1.82 10.33
C GLY A 21 9.71 0.40 9.84
N GLY A 22 8.66 -0.45 9.86
CA GLY A 22 8.72 -1.80 9.29
C GLY A 22 8.90 -1.79 7.78
N GLN A 23 8.01 -1.10 7.06
CA GLN A 23 7.99 -0.85 5.60
C GLN A 23 8.72 -1.86 4.68
N ARG A 24 8.62 -3.16 5.01
CA ARG A 24 9.29 -4.28 4.35
C ARG A 24 8.32 -5.43 4.19
N ALA A 25 8.61 -6.33 3.24
CA ALA A 25 7.86 -7.57 3.11
C ALA A 25 8.06 -8.47 4.35
N ASN A 26 7.01 -9.19 4.73
CA ASN A 26 6.97 -10.04 5.92
C ASN A 26 6.74 -11.51 5.53
N LEU A 27 7.80 -12.32 5.62
CA LEU A 27 7.76 -13.75 5.27
C LEU A 27 6.90 -14.56 6.25
N HIS A 28 6.87 -14.20 7.54
CA HIS A 28 6.06 -14.90 8.53
C HIS A 28 4.57 -14.88 8.17
N LEU A 29 4.07 -13.74 7.70
CA LEU A 29 2.66 -13.60 7.32
C LEU A 29 2.33 -14.31 6.01
N VAL A 30 3.24 -14.28 5.04
CA VAL A 30 3.12 -15.09 3.82
C VAL A 30 2.97 -16.56 4.20
N ASN A 31 3.83 -17.06 5.10
CA ASN A 31 3.75 -18.44 5.59
C ASN A 31 2.46 -18.72 6.38
N TYR A 32 2.02 -17.78 7.22
CA TYR A 32 0.78 -17.89 7.99
C TYR A 32 -0.45 -18.08 7.09
N HIS A 33 -0.56 -17.28 6.03
CA HIS A 33 -1.67 -17.36 5.08
C HIS A 33 -1.53 -18.57 4.15
N ALA A 34 -0.32 -18.86 3.67
CA ALA A 34 -0.07 -20.04 2.85
C ALA A 34 -0.49 -21.34 3.57
N ARG A 35 -0.14 -21.49 4.86
CA ARG A 35 -0.56 -22.64 5.69
C ARG A 35 -2.07 -22.78 5.84
N ARG A 36 -2.84 -21.73 5.55
CA ARG A 36 -4.31 -21.70 5.61
C ARG A 36 -4.97 -21.85 4.25
N GLY A 37 -4.20 -22.21 3.21
CA GLY A 37 -4.74 -22.44 1.87
C GLY A 37 -4.95 -21.16 1.06
N TYR A 38 -4.18 -20.10 1.34
CA TYR A 38 -4.17 -18.88 0.53
C TYR A 38 -2.91 -18.78 -0.32
N ALA A 39 -3.06 -18.20 -1.50
CA ALA A 39 -1.93 -17.61 -2.22
C ALA A 39 -1.59 -16.26 -1.60
N ALA A 40 -0.41 -16.13 -0.99
CA ALA A 40 -0.06 -14.95 -0.21
C ALA A 40 1.13 -14.20 -0.81
N LEU A 41 1.00 -12.88 -0.92
CA LEU A 41 2.08 -11.97 -1.29
C LEU A 41 2.21 -10.88 -0.23
N SER A 42 3.43 -10.57 0.23
CA SER A 42 3.70 -9.40 1.06
C SER A 42 4.56 -8.42 0.27
N LEU A 43 4.04 -7.23 0.01
CA LEU A 43 4.79 -6.21 -0.75
C LEU A 43 5.76 -5.42 0.13
N ASN A 44 6.96 -5.20 -0.37
CA ASN A 44 7.97 -4.35 0.24
C ASN A 44 7.89 -2.93 -0.36
N TRP A 45 6.92 -2.16 0.12
CA TRP A 45 6.65 -0.85 -0.45
C TRP A 45 7.59 0.24 0.08
N GLY A 46 8.32 0.00 1.18
CA GLY A 46 9.27 0.95 1.75
C GLY A 46 10.72 0.73 1.35
N GLY A 47 11.01 -0.24 0.48
CA GLY A 47 12.38 -0.51 0.02
C GLY A 47 13.32 -0.95 1.14
N ARG A 48 12.83 -1.44 2.28
CA ARG A 48 13.68 -1.84 3.41
C ARG A 48 14.07 -3.31 3.32
N PRO A 49 15.30 -3.71 3.68
CA PRO A 49 15.69 -5.11 3.68
C PRO A 49 14.75 -5.97 4.50
N MET A 50 14.36 -7.11 3.94
CA MET A 50 13.56 -8.12 4.64
C MET A 50 14.31 -8.65 5.86
N GLU A 51 13.57 -9.17 6.84
CA GLU A 51 14.18 -9.88 7.96
C GLU A 51 14.96 -11.10 7.46
N GLY A 52 16.23 -11.21 7.88
CA GLY A 52 17.14 -12.27 7.42
C GLY A 52 17.71 -12.06 6.02
N ALA A 53 17.46 -10.92 5.36
CA ALA A 53 18.06 -10.62 4.07
C ALA A 53 19.59 -10.52 4.19
N LYS A 54 20.31 -11.15 3.26
CA LYS A 54 21.77 -11.08 3.22
C LYS A 54 22.24 -9.82 2.48
N PRO A 55 23.45 -9.30 2.77
CA PRO A 55 24.04 -8.23 1.98
C PRO A 55 24.08 -8.59 0.49
N GLY A 56 23.61 -7.68 -0.36
CA GLY A 56 23.57 -7.86 -1.82
C GLY A 56 22.36 -8.66 -2.34
N GLU A 57 21.46 -9.14 -1.48
CA GLU A 57 20.20 -9.70 -1.96
C GLU A 57 19.31 -8.60 -2.57
N ALA A 58 18.58 -8.99 -3.62
CA ALA A 58 17.67 -8.09 -4.29
C ALA A 58 16.61 -7.56 -3.32
N ASN A 59 16.33 -6.27 -3.44
CA ASN A 59 15.35 -5.56 -2.63
C ASN A 59 14.48 -4.70 -3.55
N THR A 60 13.41 -4.13 -3.02
CA THR A 60 12.56 -3.26 -3.84
C THR A 60 13.32 -2.05 -4.31
N ASP A 61 13.42 -1.95 -5.63
CA ASP A 61 13.90 -0.80 -6.37
C ASP A 61 12.70 -0.15 -7.06
N TRP A 62 12.43 1.12 -6.73
CA TRP A 62 11.34 1.88 -7.32
C TRP A 62 11.76 2.58 -8.63
N GLY A 63 13.04 2.52 -9.00
CA GLY A 63 13.58 3.09 -10.23
C GLY A 63 13.56 4.63 -10.20
N ALA A 64 12.90 5.22 -11.20
CA ALA A 64 12.87 6.68 -11.40
C ALA A 64 11.97 7.45 -10.42
N VAL A 65 11.21 6.75 -9.58
CA VAL A 65 10.36 7.36 -8.54
C VAL A 65 10.75 6.82 -7.18
N ASP A 66 10.50 7.58 -6.11
CA ASP A 66 10.71 7.09 -4.75
C ASP A 66 9.54 7.50 -3.85
N PRO A 67 8.55 6.60 -3.66
CA PRO A 67 7.43 6.85 -2.79
C PRO A 67 7.71 6.54 -1.31
N THR A 68 8.94 6.14 -0.94
CA THR A 68 9.32 5.71 0.41
C THR A 68 9.59 6.90 1.35
N GLN A 69 9.75 6.63 2.65
CA GLN A 69 10.14 7.68 3.63
C GLN A 69 11.58 8.18 3.43
N ASN A 70 12.38 7.52 2.58
CA ASN A 70 13.74 7.98 2.33
C ASN A 70 13.75 9.24 1.45
N ASN A 71 12.77 9.40 0.56
CA ASN A 71 12.63 10.55 -0.31
C ASN A 71 11.70 11.64 0.26
N VAL A 72 10.65 11.27 0.99
CA VAL A 72 9.64 12.25 1.45
C VAL A 72 9.51 12.37 2.96
N ARG A 73 9.34 13.62 3.43
CA ARG A 73 9.04 13.93 4.84
C ARG A 73 7.61 13.54 5.26
N GLY A 74 6.71 13.38 4.29
CA GLY A 74 5.31 13.04 4.54
C GLY A 74 4.59 12.57 3.27
N TYR A 75 3.42 11.96 3.44
CA TYR A 75 2.66 11.33 2.37
C TYR A 75 1.55 12.23 1.79
N PHE A 76 1.60 13.54 2.04
CA PHE A 76 0.57 14.52 1.70
C PHE A 76 1.16 15.62 0.82
N ASN A 77 1.60 15.25 -0.37
CA ASN A 77 2.23 16.12 -1.37
C ASN A 77 1.53 15.97 -2.72
N VAL A 78 1.30 17.08 -3.43
CA VAL A 78 0.89 17.08 -4.84
C VAL A 78 1.83 17.86 -5.75
N GLU A 79 2.80 18.58 -5.19
CA GLU A 79 3.83 19.30 -5.95
C GLU A 79 4.77 18.34 -6.70
N PRO A 80 5.33 18.77 -7.84
CA PRO A 80 6.31 17.99 -8.59
C PRO A 80 7.68 17.91 -7.90
N GLY A 81 8.55 17.01 -8.36
CA GLY A 81 9.94 16.91 -7.94
C GLY A 81 10.69 15.77 -8.64
N GLU A 82 11.99 15.66 -8.40
CA GLU A 82 12.90 14.75 -9.14
C GLU A 82 12.47 13.27 -9.09
N ASN A 83 11.91 12.80 -7.98
CA ASN A 83 11.51 11.41 -7.76
C ASN A 83 9.97 11.22 -7.71
N PHE A 84 9.23 12.13 -8.34
CA PHE A 84 7.77 12.10 -8.45
C PHE A 84 7.33 11.82 -9.89
N LEU A 85 6.05 11.49 -10.09
CA LEU A 85 5.58 11.01 -11.39
C LEU A 85 5.42 12.13 -12.42
N ASP A 86 4.86 13.27 -12.00
CA ASP A 86 4.49 14.37 -12.89
C ASP A 86 5.36 15.60 -12.64
N ALA A 87 5.75 16.28 -13.73
CA ALA A 87 6.52 17.54 -13.69
C ALA A 87 5.68 18.78 -13.30
N GLN A 88 4.38 18.60 -13.15
CA GLN A 88 3.43 19.61 -12.71
C GLN A 88 2.72 19.12 -11.45
N GLU A 89 2.06 20.05 -10.76
CA GLU A 89 1.20 19.72 -9.64
C GLU A 89 0.10 18.72 -10.03
N SER A 90 -0.03 17.65 -9.25
CA SER A 90 -0.84 16.50 -9.59
C SER A 90 -1.09 15.57 -8.41
N PRO A 91 -2.27 14.93 -8.32
CA PRO A 91 -2.51 13.88 -7.32
C PRO A 91 -1.58 12.67 -7.48
N ARG A 92 -1.00 12.47 -8.66
CA ARG A 92 -0.06 11.38 -8.94
C ARG A 92 1.31 11.59 -8.28
N ASN A 93 1.60 12.82 -7.83
CA ASN A 93 2.77 13.13 -7.02
C ASN A 93 2.55 12.85 -5.53
N CYS A 94 1.33 12.43 -5.14
CA CYS A 94 1.11 11.91 -3.80
C CYS A 94 1.71 10.51 -3.70
N ASN A 95 2.60 10.30 -2.73
CA ASN A 95 3.22 9.00 -2.48
C ASN A 95 2.19 7.87 -2.33
N TRP A 96 1.02 8.13 -1.72
CA TRP A 96 -0.06 7.15 -1.63
C TRP A 96 -0.52 6.64 -3.00
N PHE A 97 -0.47 7.46 -4.05
CA PHE A 97 -0.80 7.06 -5.42
C PHE A 97 0.15 5.97 -5.92
N LEU A 98 1.46 6.22 -5.86
CA LEU A 98 2.50 5.27 -6.30
C LEU A 98 2.50 3.98 -5.47
N LEU A 99 2.34 4.09 -4.15
CA LEU A 99 2.23 2.92 -3.27
C LEU A 99 0.98 2.07 -3.59
N THR A 100 -0.14 2.73 -3.90
CA THR A 100 -1.37 2.06 -4.33
C THR A 100 -1.16 1.36 -5.67
N LEU A 101 -0.49 2.00 -6.62
CA LEU A 101 -0.15 1.39 -7.91
C LEU A 101 0.74 0.15 -7.73
N GLY A 102 1.74 0.21 -6.85
CA GLY A 102 2.57 -0.94 -6.48
C GLY A 102 1.73 -2.10 -5.92
N CYS A 103 0.76 -1.79 -5.06
CA CYS A 103 -0.18 -2.79 -4.53
C CYS A 103 -1.04 -3.43 -5.61
N ARG A 104 -1.58 -2.64 -6.54
CA ARG A 104 -2.40 -3.14 -7.66
C ARG A 104 -1.60 -4.02 -8.62
N ARG A 105 -0.30 -3.72 -8.83
CA ARG A 105 0.61 -4.60 -9.57
C ARG A 105 0.86 -5.92 -8.84
N GLY A 106 0.94 -5.91 -7.51
CA GLY A 106 0.99 -7.12 -6.70
C GLY A 106 -0.26 -8.00 -6.84
N LEU A 107 -1.46 -7.39 -6.94
CA LEU A 107 -2.70 -8.12 -7.25
C LEU A 107 -2.62 -8.76 -8.65
N THR A 108 -2.15 -8.02 -9.65
CA THR A 108 -1.94 -8.56 -11.01
C THR A 108 -1.00 -9.75 -11.01
N PHE A 109 0.12 -9.66 -10.27
CA PHE A 109 1.04 -10.78 -10.14
C PHE A 109 0.35 -12.02 -9.53
N LEU A 110 -0.39 -11.85 -8.43
CA LEU A 110 -1.15 -12.94 -7.81
C LEU A 110 -2.16 -13.55 -8.78
N GLU A 111 -2.97 -12.72 -9.43
CA GLU A 111 -4.00 -13.12 -10.39
C GLU A 111 -3.45 -13.94 -11.57
N GLN A 112 -2.22 -13.63 -12.02
CA GLN A 112 -1.57 -14.33 -13.13
C GLN A 112 -0.97 -15.69 -12.74
N GLN A 113 -0.92 -16.04 -11.45
CA GLN A 113 -0.38 -17.33 -11.05
C GLN A 113 -1.40 -18.45 -11.33
N PRO A 114 -1.02 -19.56 -11.97
CA PRO A 114 -1.96 -20.63 -12.36
C PRO A 114 -2.64 -21.32 -11.16
N GLU A 115 -2.07 -21.20 -9.96
CA GLU A 115 -2.66 -21.73 -8.73
C GLU A 115 -3.72 -20.80 -8.11
N VAL A 116 -3.83 -19.55 -8.56
CA VAL A 116 -4.71 -18.52 -7.97
C VAL A 116 -6.03 -18.42 -8.70
N ASP A 117 -7.09 -18.25 -7.92
CA ASP A 117 -8.41 -17.85 -8.41
C ASP A 117 -8.50 -16.32 -8.42
N GLY A 118 -8.42 -15.73 -9.62
CA GLY A 118 -8.49 -14.28 -9.83
C GLY A 118 -9.82 -13.64 -9.38
N ASP A 119 -10.88 -14.42 -9.27
CA ASP A 119 -12.18 -13.94 -8.76
C ASP A 119 -12.21 -13.87 -7.23
N ARG A 120 -11.16 -14.33 -6.55
CA ARG A 120 -11.09 -14.44 -5.08
C ARG A 120 -9.86 -13.74 -4.52
N LEU A 121 -9.66 -12.47 -4.88
CA LEU A 121 -8.59 -11.64 -4.34
C LEU A 121 -9.05 -10.83 -3.13
N GLY A 122 -8.29 -10.90 -2.04
CA GLY A 122 -8.48 -10.08 -0.85
C GLY A 122 -7.23 -9.25 -0.53
N ILE A 123 -7.42 -8.19 0.25
CA ILE A 123 -6.33 -7.35 0.75
C ILE A 123 -6.48 -7.06 2.23
N CYS A 124 -5.36 -7.07 2.96
CA CYS A 124 -5.31 -6.65 4.34
C CYS A 124 -4.02 -5.90 4.66
N GLY A 125 -4.07 -5.07 5.68
CA GLY A 125 -2.93 -4.28 6.11
C GLY A 125 -3.17 -3.60 7.44
N HIS A 126 -2.09 -3.25 8.12
CA HIS A 126 -2.10 -2.63 9.45
C HIS A 126 -1.45 -1.24 9.39
N SER A 127 -1.91 -0.28 10.20
CA SER A 127 -1.36 1.08 10.24
C SER A 127 -1.32 1.73 8.85
N MET A 128 -0.18 2.20 8.35
CA MET A 128 -0.07 2.69 6.96
C MET A 128 -0.52 1.67 5.91
N GLY A 129 -0.38 0.36 6.19
CA GLY A 129 -0.89 -0.71 5.33
C GLY A 129 -2.42 -0.79 5.37
N GLY A 130 -3.04 -0.44 6.50
CA GLY A 130 -4.49 -0.28 6.59
C GLY A 130 -4.98 0.89 5.75
N ASN A 131 -4.22 1.99 5.69
CA ASN A 131 -4.50 3.11 4.79
C ASN A 131 -4.42 2.68 3.31
N LEU A 132 -3.35 1.97 2.94
CA LEU A 132 -3.20 1.43 1.57
C LEU A 132 -4.30 0.43 1.22
N THR A 133 -4.73 -0.39 2.18
CA THR A 133 -5.87 -1.31 2.01
C THR A 133 -7.10 -0.54 1.54
N MET A 134 -7.36 0.66 2.08
CA MET A 134 -8.46 1.51 1.64
C MET A 134 -8.27 2.06 0.22
N TYR A 135 -7.10 2.63 -0.12
CA TYR A 135 -6.85 3.13 -1.48
C TYR A 135 -6.99 2.04 -2.54
N VAL A 136 -6.44 0.86 -2.28
CA VAL A 136 -6.47 -0.24 -3.25
C VAL A 136 -7.88 -0.78 -3.39
N ALA A 137 -8.57 -1.04 -2.27
CA ALA A 137 -9.95 -1.51 -2.31
C ALA A 137 -10.90 -0.52 -3.01
N GLY A 138 -10.70 0.78 -2.81
CA GLY A 138 -11.50 1.82 -3.46
C GLY A 138 -11.21 2.03 -4.94
N THR A 139 -10.10 1.52 -5.47
CA THR A 139 -9.65 1.80 -6.85
C THR A 139 -9.41 0.56 -7.70
N ASP A 140 -9.56 -0.66 -7.16
CA ASP A 140 -9.34 -1.92 -7.86
C ASP A 140 -10.48 -2.91 -7.61
N ALA A 141 -11.39 -3.05 -8.60
CA ALA A 141 -12.59 -3.88 -8.52
C ALA A 141 -12.32 -5.40 -8.41
N ARG A 142 -11.07 -5.83 -8.57
CA ARG A 142 -10.66 -7.22 -8.35
C ARG A 142 -10.67 -7.58 -6.85
N VAL A 143 -10.49 -6.61 -5.97
CA VAL A 143 -10.56 -6.81 -4.51
C VAL A 143 -11.99 -7.16 -4.10
N LYS A 144 -12.19 -8.38 -3.57
CA LYS A 144 -13.49 -8.85 -3.08
C LYS A 144 -13.67 -8.71 -1.58
N VAL A 145 -12.57 -8.67 -0.83
CA VAL A 145 -12.57 -8.49 0.62
C VAL A 145 -11.40 -7.60 1.02
N ALA A 146 -11.68 -6.59 1.86
CA ALA A 146 -10.68 -5.70 2.43
C ALA A 146 -10.73 -5.77 3.96
N SER A 147 -9.57 -5.92 4.60
CA SER A 147 -9.44 -5.89 6.07
C SER A 147 -8.42 -4.82 6.49
N PRO A 148 -8.83 -3.54 6.59
CA PRO A 148 -7.97 -2.45 7.02
C PRO A 148 -7.90 -2.43 8.57
N SER A 149 -6.69 -2.61 9.12
CA SER A 149 -6.44 -2.54 10.56
C SER A 149 -5.76 -1.23 10.93
N VAL A 150 -6.40 -0.42 11.78
CA VAL A 150 -5.89 0.87 12.29
C VAL A 150 -5.22 1.75 11.22
N GLY A 151 -5.85 1.83 10.04
CA GLY A 151 -5.39 2.58 8.86
C GLY A 151 -5.18 4.08 9.06
N GLY A 152 -5.54 4.56 10.25
CA GLY A 152 -5.78 5.93 10.64
C GLY A 152 -7.23 6.33 10.39
N THR A 153 -7.72 7.27 11.18
CA THR A 153 -9.10 7.76 11.15
C THR A 153 -9.37 8.48 9.83
N GLY A 154 -10.59 8.36 9.29
CA GLY A 154 -11.10 9.32 8.31
C GLY A 154 -11.08 10.73 8.91
N PHE A 155 -11.18 11.77 8.07
CA PHE A 155 -11.18 13.17 8.53
C PHE A 155 -9.86 13.64 9.16
N ARG A 156 -8.77 13.55 8.37
CA ARG A 156 -7.43 13.96 8.82
C ARG A 156 -7.09 15.40 8.49
N LEU A 157 -7.64 15.91 7.38
CA LEU A 157 -7.34 17.24 6.86
C LEU A 157 -8.37 18.26 7.30
N ASP A 158 -9.60 17.80 7.51
CA ASP A 158 -10.71 18.62 7.96
C ASP A 158 -11.15 18.16 9.36
N PRO A 159 -11.48 19.09 10.27
CA PRO A 159 -12.09 18.75 11.55
C PRO A 159 -13.39 17.97 11.34
N TYR A 160 -13.65 16.99 12.20
CA TYR A 160 -14.90 16.23 12.16
C TYR A 160 -15.46 16.09 13.57
N TYR A 161 -16.65 16.69 13.79
CA TYR A 161 -17.22 16.90 15.13
C TYR A 161 -16.20 17.54 16.08
N HIS A 162 -15.88 16.86 17.18
CA HIS A 162 -14.93 17.30 18.20
C HIS A 162 -13.53 16.73 17.99
N VAL A 163 -13.28 16.07 16.85
CA VAL A 163 -11.95 15.57 16.48
C VAL A 163 -11.22 16.67 15.71
N PRO A 164 -10.12 17.21 16.25
CA PRO A 164 -9.33 18.20 15.54
C PRO A 164 -8.62 17.54 14.34
N LEU A 165 -8.28 18.37 13.36
CA LEU A 165 -7.48 17.92 12.21
C LEU A 165 -6.15 17.32 12.68
N GLN A 166 -5.81 16.14 12.13
CA GLN A 166 -4.61 15.39 12.51
C GLN A 166 -3.42 15.71 11.60
N ILE A 167 -3.70 16.01 10.33
CA ILE A 167 -2.71 16.39 9.33
C ILE A 167 -2.90 17.88 9.07
N ARG A 168 -1.93 18.67 9.50
CA ARG A 168 -2.00 20.13 9.48
C ARG A 168 -1.60 20.74 8.14
N TRP A 169 -0.88 19.99 7.30
CA TRP A 169 -0.24 20.51 6.11
C TRP A 169 -0.31 19.50 4.96
N VAL A 170 -0.79 19.97 3.80
CA VAL A 170 -0.62 19.35 2.50
C VAL A 170 0.35 20.24 1.74
N THR A 171 1.38 19.65 1.12
CA THR A 171 2.29 20.37 0.23
C THR A 171 1.64 20.49 -1.15
N GLY A 172 1.45 21.72 -1.63
CA GLY A 172 0.68 22.07 -2.83
C GLY A 172 -0.80 22.38 -2.58
N ASP A 173 -1.61 22.30 -3.62
CA ASP A 173 -3.04 22.57 -3.68
C ASP A 173 -3.80 21.55 -2.81
N ARG A 174 -4.24 22.04 -1.66
CA ARG A 174 -5.03 21.29 -0.69
C ARG A 174 -6.38 20.87 -1.25
N GLU A 175 -7.03 21.68 -2.08
CA GLU A 175 -8.34 21.36 -2.64
C GLU A 175 -8.22 20.24 -3.68
N LEU A 176 -7.16 20.29 -4.50
CA LEU A 176 -6.80 19.17 -5.36
C LEU A 176 -6.63 17.90 -4.53
N PHE A 177 -5.77 17.92 -3.50
CA PHE A 177 -5.57 16.76 -2.63
C PHE A 177 -6.88 16.26 -2.03
N ARG A 178 -7.72 17.16 -1.49
CA ARG A 178 -8.99 16.82 -0.83
C ARG A 178 -9.92 16.08 -1.78
N ARG A 179 -10.03 16.54 -3.03
CA ARG A 179 -10.93 15.97 -4.04
C ARG A 179 -10.45 14.66 -4.65
N THR A 180 -9.15 14.35 -4.58
CA THR A 180 -8.57 13.19 -5.29
C THR A 180 -7.93 12.14 -4.37
N MET A 181 -7.21 12.56 -3.34
CA MET A 181 -6.46 11.69 -2.42
C MET A 181 -7.11 11.63 -1.04
N GLY A 182 -7.95 12.60 -0.67
CA GLY A 182 -8.73 12.56 0.55
C GLY A 182 -9.81 11.48 0.53
N TYR A 183 -10.11 10.92 1.71
CA TYR A 183 -11.27 10.03 1.93
C TYR A 183 -12.42 10.74 2.67
N GLN A 184 -12.46 12.06 2.58
CA GLN A 184 -13.38 12.91 3.33
C GLN A 184 -14.44 13.35 2.35
N PHE A 185 -15.69 12.93 2.59
CA PHE A 185 -16.86 13.24 1.75
C PHE A 185 -17.43 14.60 2.14
#